data_AF-T1CF49-F1
#
_entry.id   AF-T1CF49-F1
#
_cell.length_a   1.000
_cell.length_b   1.000
_cell.length_c   1.000
_cell.angle_alpha   90.00
_cell.angle_beta   90.00
_cell.angle_gamma   90.00
#
_symmetry.space_group_name_H-M   'P 1'
#
loop_
_entity.id
_entity.type
_entity.pdbx_description
1 polymer ?
#
loop_
_entity_poly.entity_id
_entity_poly.type
_entity_poly.pdbx_seq_one_letter_code
_entity_poly.pdbx_strand_id
1 'polypeptide(L)'
;MANQFPDLDLWHPWPLSVDDAVELAQRCEAAGLAVAGIGNSEGASVGSGSALEVYANSHGFIGREHATQHSMSCALIAGNGEDGMQ
;
A
#
# COMPACT_ATOMS: atom_id res chain seq x y z
N MET A 1 1.17 3.99 -34.03
CA MET A 1 1.06 4.19 -32.57
C MET A 1 -0.36 3.86 -32.14
N ALA A 2 -0.56 3.23 -30.98
CA ALA A 2 -1.90 2.93 -30.47
C ALA A 2 -2.63 4.24 -30.12
N ASN A 3 -3.85 4.39 -30.62
CA ASN A 3 -4.72 5.55 -30.45
C ASN A 3 -6.07 5.16 -29.81
N GLN A 4 -6.22 3.88 -29.47
CA GLN A 4 -7.33 3.35 -28.70
C GLN A 4 -6.78 2.90 -27.36
N PHE A 5 -7.27 3.52 -26.29
CA PHE A 5 -6.94 3.16 -24.92
C PHE A 5 -8.22 2.61 -24.30
N PRO A 6 -8.23 1.33 -23.88
CA PRO A 6 -9.37 0.82 -23.13
C PRO A 6 -9.47 1.55 -21.79
N ASP A 7 -10.69 1.71 -21.31
CA ASP A 7 -10.90 2.10 -19.92
C ASP A 7 -10.52 0.92 -19.03
N LEU A 8 -9.53 1.14 -18.17
CA LEU A 8 -8.99 0.13 -17.27
C LEU A 8 -9.63 0.19 -15.88
N ASP A 9 -10.51 1.16 -15.63
CA ASP A 9 -11.16 1.37 -14.33
C ASP A 9 -10.13 1.39 -13.17
N LEU A 10 -9.10 2.23 -13.28
CA LEU A 10 -7.99 2.30 -12.30
C LEU A 10 -8.24 3.30 -11.16
N TRP A 11 -9.38 3.98 -11.17
CA TRP A 11 -9.66 5.09 -10.26
C TRP A 11 -10.63 4.70 -9.15
N HIS A 12 -10.07 4.32 -8.01
CA HIS A 12 -10.80 3.89 -6.81
C HIS A 12 -10.35 4.70 -5.57
N PRO A 13 -10.78 5.96 -5.43
CA PRO A 13 -10.42 6.78 -4.29
C PRO A 13 -10.86 6.16 -2.97
N TRP A 14 -9.96 6.17 -2.00
CA TRP A 14 -10.26 5.75 -0.65
C TRP A 14 -10.23 6.98 0.26
N PRO A 15 -11.38 7.46 0.76
CA PRO A 15 -11.43 8.60 1.67
C PRO A 15 -10.94 8.17 3.06
N LEU A 16 -9.64 7.97 3.19
CA LEU A 16 -8.96 7.55 4.40
C LEU A 16 -8.31 8.76 5.07
N SER A 17 -8.72 9.09 6.29
CA SER A 17 -8.05 10.13 7.06
C SER A 17 -6.72 9.60 7.62
N VAL A 18 -5.84 10.51 8.07
CA VAL A 18 -4.58 10.12 8.72
C VAL A 18 -4.86 9.32 10.00
N ASP A 19 -5.86 9.73 10.78
CA ASP A 19 -6.24 9.04 12.02
C ASP A 19 -6.77 7.63 11.74
N ASP A 20 -7.63 7.47 10.72
CA ASP A 20 -8.12 6.15 10.30
C ASP A 20 -7.00 5.27 9.76
N ALA A 21 -6.02 5.84 9.04
CA ALA A 21 -4.85 5.11 8.55
C ALA A 21 -3.97 4.60 9.71
N VAL A 22 -3.77 5.42 10.75
CA VAL A 22 -3.05 5.04 11.97
C VAL A 22 -3.79 3.93 12.70
N GLU A 23 -5.11 4.06 12.91
CA GLU A 23 -5.92 3.03 13.56
C GLU A 23 -5.83 1.70 12.79
N LEU A 24 -5.91 1.76 11.46
CA LEU A 24 -5.87 0.59 10.61
C LEU A 24 -4.49 -0.11 10.65
N ALA A 25 -3.40 0.66 10.65
CA ALA A 25 -2.05 0.13 10.83
C ALA A 25 -1.90 -0.55 12.19
N GLN A 26 -2.33 0.10 13.28
CA GLN A 26 -2.29 -0.46 14.63
C GLN A 26 -3.10 -1.76 14.75
N ARG A 27 -4.28 -1.81 14.12
CA ARG A 27 -5.11 -3.03 14.06
C ARG A 27 -4.43 -4.15 13.30
N CYS A 28 -3.76 -3.85 12.19
CA CYS A 28 -3.00 -4.82 11.43
C CYS A 28 -1.86 -5.41 12.26
N GLU A 29 -1.08 -4.56 12.92
CA GLU A 29 0.02 -4.98 13.81
C GLU A 29 -0.47 -5.81 14.99
N ALA A 30 -1.52 -5.34 15.69
CA ALA A 30 -2.09 -6.04 16.83
C ALA A 30 -2.64 -7.42 16.45
N ALA A 31 -3.24 -7.57 15.27
CA ALA A 31 -3.70 -8.87 14.77
C ALA A 31 -2.53 -9.83 14.54
N GLY A 32 -1.39 -9.34 14.06
CA GLY A 32 -0.16 -10.11 13.90
C GLY A 32 0.45 -10.55 15.23
N LEU A 33 0.56 -9.64 16.18
CA LEU A 33 1.07 -9.91 17.53
C LEU A 33 0.18 -10.85 18.35
N ALA A 34 -1.11 -10.96 18.01
CA ALA A 34 -2.02 -11.92 18.65
C ALA A 34 -1.77 -13.38 18.22
N VAL A 35 -0.93 -13.63 17.20
CA VAL A 35 -0.60 -14.97 16.73
C VAL A 35 0.44 -15.62 17.66
N ALA A 36 0.13 -16.81 18.18
CA ALA A 36 1.04 -17.55 19.05
C ALA A 36 2.38 -17.84 18.35
N GLY A 37 3.49 -17.59 19.05
CA GLY A 37 4.84 -17.75 18.53
C GLY A 37 5.40 -16.50 17.82
N ILE A 38 4.61 -15.43 17.66
CA ILE A 38 5.11 -14.10 17.33
C ILE A 38 5.44 -13.36 18.64
N GLY A 39 6.69 -12.94 18.80
CA GLY A 39 7.15 -12.27 20.01
C GLY A 39 7.41 -10.77 19.84
N ASN A 40 7.50 -10.27 18.60
CA ASN A 40 7.75 -8.84 18.33
C ASN A 40 7.29 -8.42 16.92
N SER A 41 7.36 -7.12 16.62
CA SER A 41 7.04 -6.52 15.32
C SER A 41 8.00 -5.37 14.97
N GLU A 42 8.17 -5.08 13.67
CA GLU A 42 8.84 -3.87 13.18
C GLU A 42 7.83 -2.79 12.75
N GLY A 43 6.56 -2.95 13.14
CA GLY A 43 5.48 -2.04 12.80
C GLY A 43 4.59 -2.51 11.66
N ALA A 44 3.50 -1.75 11.48
CA ALA A 44 2.64 -1.82 10.31
C ALA A 44 2.51 -0.43 9.66
N SER A 45 2.23 -0.43 8.36
CA SER A 45 2.08 0.77 7.55
C SER A 45 0.90 0.64 6.61
N VAL A 46 0.22 1.76 6.38
CA VAL A 46 -0.87 1.91 5.40
C VAL A 46 -0.52 3.09 4.51
N GLY A 47 -0.60 2.89 3.21
CA GLY A 47 -0.40 3.91 2.19
C GLY A 47 -1.63 4.02 1.30
N SER A 48 -2.01 5.24 0.96
CA SER A 48 -3.06 5.53 -0.02
C SER A 48 -2.62 6.73 -0.84
N GLY A 49 -2.73 6.62 -2.15
CA GLY A 49 -2.28 7.63 -3.09
C GLY A 49 -3.03 7.60 -4.40
N SER A 50 -2.93 8.69 -5.13
CA SER A 50 -3.48 8.83 -6.47
C SER A 50 -2.48 9.54 -7.37
N ALA A 51 -2.39 9.11 -8.63
CA ALA A 51 -1.51 9.68 -9.62
C ALA A 51 -2.29 10.07 -10.88
N LEU A 52 -1.81 11.11 -11.56
CA LEU A 52 -2.21 11.50 -12.90
C LEU A 52 -0.95 11.55 -13.76
N GLU A 53 -0.93 10.76 -14.83
CA GLU A 53 0.20 10.64 -15.73
C GLU A 53 -0.20 11.06 -17.14
N VAL A 54 0.70 11.78 -17.82
CA VAL A 54 0.53 12.20 -19.21
C VAL A 54 1.81 11.90 -19.96
N TYR A 55 1.70 11.16 -21.06
CA TYR A 55 2.81 10.85 -21.94
C TYR A 55 2.52 11.39 -23.34
N ALA A 56 3.46 12.14 -23.91
CA ALA A 56 3.35 12.70 -25.25
C ALA A 56 4.67 12.62 -26.01
N ASN A 57 4.62 12.51 -27.34
CA ASN A 57 5.81 12.55 -28.19
C ASN A 57 5.55 13.20 -29.56
N SER A 58 6.64 13.47 -30.29
CA SER A 58 6.64 14.16 -31.59
C SER A 58 5.95 13.41 -32.74
N HIS A 59 5.65 12.12 -32.56
CA HIS A 59 4.91 11.33 -33.55
C HIS A 59 3.39 11.51 -33.45
N GLY A 60 2.93 12.48 -32.64
CA GLY A 60 1.52 12.81 -32.46
C GLY A 60 0.80 11.95 -31.42
N PHE A 61 1.54 11.15 -30.63
CA PHE A 61 0.95 10.41 -29.52
C PHE A 61 0.76 11.31 -28.30
N ILE A 62 -0.42 11.22 -27.69
CA ILE A 62 -0.74 11.78 -26.38
C ILE A 62 -1.60 10.75 -25.65
N GLY A 63 -1.13 10.27 -24.51
CA GLY A 63 -1.83 9.37 -23.60
C GLY A 63 -1.94 10.00 -22.23
N ARG A 64 -3.05 9.75 -21.54
CA ARG A 64 -3.27 10.17 -20.16
C ARG A 64 -3.84 9.01 -19.37
N GLU A 65 -3.41 8.88 -18.13
CA GLU A 65 -3.90 7.88 -17.20
C GLU A 65 -4.05 8.50 -15.82
N HIS A 66 -5.05 8.05 -15.09
CA HIS A 66 -5.24 8.38 -13.68
C HIS A 66 -5.51 7.08 -12.93
N ALA A 67 -4.87 6.92 -11.78
CA ALA A 67 -4.95 5.71 -11.00
C ALA A 67 -4.87 6.00 -9.51
N THR A 68 -5.41 5.09 -8.72
CA THR A 68 -5.25 5.06 -7.26
C THR A 68 -4.49 3.83 -6.84
N GLN A 69 -3.59 3.97 -5.87
CA GLN A 69 -2.83 2.86 -5.30
C GLN A 69 -2.95 2.89 -3.78
N HIS A 70 -3.35 1.75 -3.22
CA HIS A 70 -3.48 1.54 -1.78
C HIS A 70 -2.62 0.35 -1.37
N SER A 71 -1.90 0.46 -0.26
CA SER A 71 -1.04 -0.60 0.26
C SER A 71 -1.18 -0.71 1.78
N MET A 72 -1.00 -1.92 2.28
CA MET A 72 -0.93 -2.20 3.71
C MET A 72 0.12 -3.29 3.92
N SER A 73 1.00 -3.09 4.89
CA SER A 73 2.04 -4.06 5.23
C SER A 73 2.28 -4.10 6.73
N CYS A 74 2.69 -5.26 7.23
CA CYS A 74 3.09 -5.46 8.62
C CYS A 74 4.26 -6.45 8.66
N ALA A 75 5.28 -6.12 9.45
CA ALA A 75 6.46 -6.96 9.64
C ALA A 75 6.46 -7.52 11.07
N LEU A 76 6.48 -8.85 11.17
CA LEU A 76 6.37 -9.60 12.43
C LEU A 76 7.61 -10.46 12.63
N ILE A 77 8.02 -10.62 13.89
CA ILE A 77 9.19 -11.41 14.28
C ILE A 77 8.71 -12.58 15.14
N ALA A 78 8.96 -13.80 14.64
CA ALA A 78 8.67 -15.04 15.36
C ALA A 78 9.76 -15.36 16.40
N GLY A 79 9.37 -16.03 17.48
CA GLY A 79 10.25 -16.44 18.57
C GLY A 79 10.04 -15.64 19.86
N ASN A 80 10.45 -16.21 20.99
CA ASN A 80 10.13 -15.71 22.32
C ASN A 80 11.19 -14.73 22.86
N GLY A 81 11.87 -13.92 22.03
CA GLY A 81 12.87 -12.94 22.49
C GLY A 81 14.11 -13.47 23.24
N GLU A 82 14.11 -14.73 23.70
CA GLU A 82 15.17 -15.38 24.49
C GLU A 82 16.23 -16.06 23.62
N ASP A 83 15.93 -16.34 22.34
CA ASP A 83 16.85 -16.99 21.39
C ASP A 83 17.57 -16.00 20.44
N GLY A 84 17.48 -14.69 20.68
CA GLY A 84 17.99 -13.65 19.76
C GLY A 84 19.10 -12.77 20.36
N MET A 85 20.31 -12.88 19.79
CA MET A 85 21.59 -12.23 20.12
C MET A 85 22.47 -12.92 21.18
N GLN A 86 22.95 -14.12 20.86
CA GLN A 86 24.30 -14.57 21.25
C GLN A 86 25.18 -14.59 20.00
#